data_AF-A0A960UMX7-F1
#
_entry.id   AF-A0A960UMX7-F1
#
_cell.length_a   1.000
_cell.length_b   1.000
_cell.length_c   1.000
_cell.angle_alpha   90.00
_cell.angle_beta   90.00
_cell.angle_gamma   90.00
#
_symmetry.space_group_name_H-M   'P 1'
#
loop_
_entity.id
_entity.type
_entity.pdbx_description
1 polymer ?
#
loop_
_entity_poly.entity_id
_entity_poly.type
_entity_poly.pdbx_seq_one_letter_code
_entity_poly.pdbx_strand_id
1 'polypeptide(L)'
;MIDSAEDLRQYYITPMYLETMRQRAMQWTDEFIELQMQQFRTEHPTYPELQELLEGELHRRRLNQIKRKARSLKTPDLESALKKQTDPDSREVIQTELLIRQGMRRLPDSEENARIQ
;
A
#
# COMPACT_ATOMS: atom_id res chain seq x y z
N MET A 1 21.43 -44.56 -12.21
CA MET A 1 21.33 -43.59 -11.10
C MET A 1 20.64 -42.37 -11.66
N ILE A 2 19.32 -42.35 -11.51
CA ILE A 2 18.46 -41.26 -11.97
C ILE A 2 17.90 -40.66 -10.68
N ASP A 3 18.64 -39.77 -10.05
CA ASP A 3 18.04 -38.83 -9.08
C ASP A 3 17.79 -37.53 -9.82
N SER A 4 16.75 -37.60 -10.64
CA SER A 4 16.11 -36.49 -11.32
C SER A 4 14.87 -36.11 -10.51
N ALA A 5 15.05 -35.49 -9.34
CA ALA A 5 13.89 -35.08 -8.54
C ALA A 5 14.12 -33.93 -7.55
N GLU A 6 15.31 -33.33 -7.44
CA GLU A 6 15.44 -32.03 -6.78
C GLU A 6 15.46 -30.93 -7.85
N ASP A 7 14.31 -30.73 -8.47
CA ASP A 7 14.02 -29.48 -9.15
C ASP A 7 13.88 -28.40 -8.07
N LEU A 8 15.01 -27.85 -7.63
CA LEU A 8 15.16 -26.73 -6.68
C LEU A 8 14.37 -25.47 -7.07
N ARG A 9 13.68 -25.48 -8.23
CA ARG A 9 12.76 -24.43 -8.70
C ARG A 9 11.42 -24.44 -7.96
N GLN A 10 11.10 -25.46 -7.17
CA GLN A 10 9.82 -25.57 -6.44
C GLN A 10 9.77 -24.78 -5.11
N TYR A 11 10.86 -24.11 -4.69
CA TYR A 11 10.99 -23.45 -3.37
C TYR A 11 11.13 -21.92 -3.40
N TYR A 12 10.72 -21.24 -4.46
CA TYR A 12 10.84 -19.78 -4.54
C TYR A 12 9.50 -19.12 -4.81
N ILE A 13 9.11 -18.21 -3.92
CA ILE A 13 8.10 -17.20 -4.24
C ILE A 13 8.57 -16.49 -5.51
N THR A 14 7.85 -16.70 -6.60
CA THR A 14 8.20 -16.13 -7.88
C THR A 14 7.67 -14.71 -8.00
N PRO A 15 8.23 -13.87 -8.88
CA PRO A 15 7.64 -12.57 -9.22
C PRO A 15 6.16 -12.70 -9.65
N MET A 16 5.80 -13.79 -10.34
CA MET A 16 4.42 -14.09 -10.72
C MET A 16 3.52 -14.37 -9.51
N TYR A 17 4.06 -15.05 -8.49
CA TYR A 17 3.35 -15.26 -7.23
C TYR A 17 3.10 -13.92 -6.52
N LEU A 18 4.13 -13.07 -6.40
CA LEU A 18 3.99 -11.73 -5.79
C LEU A 18 2.97 -10.88 -6.55
N GLU A 19 2.98 -10.90 -7.88
CA GLU A 19 1.98 -10.20 -8.69
C GLU A 19 0.57 -10.71 -8.40
N THR A 20 0.38 -12.03 -8.44
CA THR A 20 -0.91 -12.66 -8.13
C THR A 20 -1.38 -12.29 -6.73
N MET A 21 -0.45 -12.28 -5.77
CA MET A 21 -0.73 -11.91 -4.39
C MET A 21 -1.14 -10.45 -4.26
N ARG A 22 -0.49 -9.53 -4.99
CA ARG A 22 -0.86 -8.11 -5.04
C ARG A 22 -2.29 -7.92 -5.56
N GLN A 23 -2.62 -8.58 -6.67
CA GLN A 23 -3.96 -8.49 -7.27
C GLN A 23 -5.04 -9.01 -6.32
N ARG A 24 -4.75 -10.10 -5.58
CA ARG A 24 -5.66 -10.64 -4.57
C ARG A 24 -5.79 -9.70 -3.36
N ALA A 25 -4.68 -9.19 -2.85
CA ALA A 25 -4.66 -8.28 -1.71
C ALA A 25 -5.52 -7.03 -1.96
N MET A 26 -5.58 -6.52 -3.19
CA MET A 26 -6.46 -5.40 -3.55
C MET A 26 -7.96 -5.69 -3.36
N GLN A 27 -8.37 -6.95 -3.39
CA GLN A 27 -9.77 -7.38 -3.28
C GLN A 27 -10.15 -7.84 -1.87
N TRP A 28 -9.17 -8.14 -1.03
CA TRP A 28 -9.40 -8.62 0.33
C TRP A 28 -9.86 -7.50 1.27
N THR A 29 -10.50 -7.86 2.38
CA THR A 29 -10.78 -6.91 3.46
C THR A 29 -9.52 -6.65 4.27
N ASP A 30 -9.50 -5.55 5.04
CA ASP A 30 -8.35 -5.21 5.88
C ASP A 30 -8.10 -6.30 6.93
N GLU A 31 -9.17 -6.85 7.54
CA GLU A 31 -9.07 -7.92 8.54
C GLU A 31 -8.48 -9.21 7.95
N PHE A 32 -8.84 -9.52 6.70
CA PHE A 32 -8.29 -10.69 6.03
C PHE A 32 -6.80 -10.51 5.70
N ILE A 33 -6.38 -9.30 5.31
CA ILE A 33 -4.95 -9.01 5.08
C ILE A 33 -4.16 -9.16 6.38
N GLU A 34 -4.66 -8.64 7.49
CA GLU A 34 -4.02 -8.78 8.81
C GLU A 34 -3.88 -10.26 9.22
N LEU A 35 -4.94 -11.07 9.01
CA LEU A 35 -4.89 -12.50 9.25
C LEU A 35 -3.83 -13.20 8.39
N GLN A 36 -3.77 -12.88 7.09
CA GLN A 36 -2.78 -13.46 6.18
C GLN A 36 -1.35 -13.05 6.57
N MET A 37 -1.13 -11.80 6.99
CA MET A 37 0.17 -11.35 7.49
C MET A 37 0.61 -12.15 8.72
N GLN A 38 -0.29 -12.41 9.67
CA GLN A 38 0.02 -13.21 10.85
C GLN A 38 0.39 -14.65 10.48
N GLN A 39 -0.33 -15.25 9.52
CA GLN A 39 -0.02 -16.58 8.99
C GLN A 39 1.37 -16.60 8.33
N PHE A 40 1.68 -15.64 7.45
CA PHE A 40 2.99 -15.57 6.81
C PHE A 40 4.15 -15.36 7.79
N ARG A 41 3.94 -14.56 8.85
CA ARG A 41 4.96 -14.40 9.90
C ARG A 41 5.29 -15.71 10.61
N THR A 42 4.30 -16.60 10.73
CA THR A 42 4.44 -17.86 11.47
C THR A 42 4.94 -18.99 10.58
N GLU A 43 4.38 -19.11 9.37
CA GLU A 43 4.59 -20.25 8.47
C GLU A 43 5.66 -19.99 7.40
N HIS A 44 5.89 -18.72 7.05
CA HIS A 44 6.76 -18.31 5.96
C HIS A 44 7.69 -17.13 6.35
N PRO A 45 8.40 -17.18 7.50
CA PRO A 45 9.21 -16.06 7.98
C PRO A 45 10.41 -15.72 7.06
N THR A 46 10.82 -16.66 6.20
CA THR A 46 11.93 -16.48 5.25
C THR A 46 11.56 -15.65 4.03
N TYR A 47 10.29 -15.23 3.91
CA TYR A 47 9.78 -14.49 2.75
C TYR A 47 9.19 -13.14 3.18
N PRO A 48 10.03 -12.17 3.57
CA PRO A 48 9.60 -10.86 4.01
C PRO A 48 8.82 -10.09 2.93
N GLU A 49 9.06 -10.37 1.65
CA GLU A 49 8.42 -9.69 0.52
C GLU A 49 6.90 -9.86 0.52
N LEU A 50 6.37 -10.98 1.04
CA LEU A 50 4.92 -11.17 1.20
C LEU A 50 4.34 -10.25 2.27
N GLN A 51 5.08 -10.07 3.35
CA GLN A 51 4.65 -9.21 4.45
C GLN A 51 4.68 -7.75 4.00
N GLU A 52 5.79 -7.32 3.37
CA GLU A 52 5.94 -5.97 2.83
C GLU A 52 4.86 -5.63 1.81
N LEU A 53 4.49 -6.59 0.95
CA LEU A 53 3.41 -6.42 -0.03
C LEU A 53 2.06 -6.15 0.64
N LEU A 54 1.73 -6.91 1.68
CA LEU A 54 0.47 -6.77 2.41
C LEU A 54 0.46 -5.52 3.29
N GLU A 55 1.57 -5.20 3.95
CA GLU A 55 1.75 -3.97 4.72
C GLU A 55 1.61 -2.74 3.82
N GLY A 56 2.22 -2.78 2.63
CA GLY A 56 2.10 -1.74 1.61
C GLY A 56 0.65 -1.54 1.14
N GLU A 57 -0.11 -2.62 0.98
CA GLU A 57 -1.52 -2.54 0.59
C GLU A 57 -2.39 -1.91 1.71
N LEU A 58 -2.21 -2.31 2.96
CA LEU A 58 -2.89 -1.67 4.11
C LEU A 58 -2.51 -0.19 4.23
N HIS A 59 -1.22 0.12 4.09
CA HIS A 59 -0.74 1.49 4.13
C HIS A 59 -1.34 2.35 3.01
N ARG A 60 -1.38 1.83 1.77
CA ARG A 60 -2.04 2.49 0.63
C ARG A 60 -3.51 2.78 0.90
N ARG A 61 -4.25 1.82 1.49
CA ARG A 61 -5.66 2.02 1.87
C ARG A 61 -5.82 3.11 2.91
N ARG A 62 -4.99 3.10 3.95
CA ARG A 62 -4.97 4.13 4.99
C ARG A 62 -4.71 5.52 4.41
N LEU A 63 -3.69 5.68 3.57
CA LEU A 63 -3.40 6.96 2.92
C LEU A 63 -4.57 7.41 2.02
N ASN A 64 -5.21 6.50 1.30
CA ASN A 64 -6.39 6.83 0.48
C ASN A 64 -7.58 7.29 1.33
N GLN A 65 -7.82 6.66 2.47
CA GLN A 65 -8.85 7.11 3.42
C GLN A 65 -8.54 8.52 3.95
N ILE A 66 -7.28 8.77 4.33
CA ILE A 66 -6.84 10.10 4.78
C ILE A 66 -7.01 11.13 3.67
N LYS A 67 -6.59 10.82 2.44
CA LYS A 67 -6.77 11.69 1.27
C LYS A 67 -8.24 12.05 1.04
N ARG A 68 -9.16 11.06 1.12
CA ARG A 68 -10.61 11.30 1.00
C ARG A 68 -11.14 12.18 2.12
N LYS A 69 -10.74 11.89 3.37
CA LYS A 69 -11.12 12.69 4.54
C LYS A 69 -10.61 14.13 4.42
N ALA A 70 -9.34 14.32 4.09
CA ALA A 70 -8.72 15.62 3.90
C ALA A 70 -9.48 16.47 2.87
N ARG A 71 -9.84 15.88 1.72
CA ARG A 71 -10.65 16.54 0.68
C ARG A 71 -12.03 16.97 1.17
N SER A 72 -12.66 16.21 2.07
CA SER A 72 -14.00 16.52 2.63
C SER A 72 -14.00 17.60 3.72
N LEU A 73 -12.88 17.82 4.41
CA LEU A 73 -12.80 18.78 5.53
C LEU A 73 -12.69 20.22 5.03
N LYS A 74 -13.19 21.19 5.82
CA LYS A 74 -12.91 22.62 5.60
C LYS A 74 -11.47 22.94 6.01
N THR A 75 -10.91 24.03 5.49
CA THR A 75 -9.51 24.42 5.74
C THR A 75 -9.16 24.51 7.24
N PRO A 76 -9.97 25.13 8.12
CA PRO A 76 -9.66 25.19 9.55
C PRO A 76 -9.61 23.81 10.23
N ASP A 77 -10.52 22.91 9.83
CA ASP A 77 -10.58 21.54 10.37
C ASP A 77 -9.39 20.71 9.87
N LEU A 78 -8.97 20.95 8.63
CA LEU A 78 -7.82 20.29 8.01
C LEU A 78 -6.50 20.73 8.65
N GLU A 79 -6.33 22.02 8.92
CA GLU A 79 -5.19 22.55 9.68
C GLU A 79 -5.15 21.99 11.11
N SER A 80 -6.32 21.87 11.74
CA SER A 80 -6.44 21.24 13.06
C SER A 80 -6.08 19.75 13.02
N ALA A 81 -6.46 19.04 11.96
CA ALA A 81 -6.09 17.64 11.75
C ALA A 81 -4.57 17.49 11.53
N LEU A 82 -3.93 18.40 10.78
CA LEU A 82 -2.48 18.39 10.56
C LEU A 82 -1.69 18.51 11.87
N LYS A 83 -2.12 19.40 12.78
CA LYS A 83 -1.47 19.59 14.09
C LYS A 83 -1.54 18.35 14.97
N LYS A 84 -2.60 17.56 14.85
CA LYS A 84 -2.82 16.33 15.65
C LYS A 84 -2.18 15.09 15.02
N GLN A 85 -1.81 15.13 13.75
CA GLN A 85 -1.26 13.97 13.05
C GLN A 85 0.23 13.81 13.36
N THR A 86 0.60 12.60 13.80
CA THR A 86 1.99 12.24 14.14
C THR A 86 2.67 11.46 13.03
N ASP A 87 1.90 10.72 12.24
CA ASP A 87 2.40 9.91 11.13
C ASP A 87 2.87 10.79 9.96
N PRO A 88 4.14 10.67 9.51
CA PRO A 88 4.73 11.58 8.53
C PRO A 88 4.01 11.52 7.18
N ASP A 89 3.69 10.32 6.68
CA ASP A 89 3.02 10.14 5.39
C ASP A 89 1.60 10.71 5.43
N SER A 90 0.89 10.48 6.53
CA SER A 90 -0.43 11.08 6.78
C SER A 90 -0.36 12.61 6.84
N ARG A 91 0.69 13.19 7.45
CA ARG A 91 0.91 14.63 7.50
C ARG A 91 1.17 15.20 6.11
N GLU A 92 2.00 14.52 5.32
CA GLU A 92 2.29 14.91 3.95
C GLU A 92 1.00 15.00 3.13
N VAL A 93 0.16 13.96 3.14
CA VAL A 93 -1.13 13.96 2.43
C VAL A 93 -2.01 15.15 2.82
N ILE A 94 -2.10 15.47 4.11
CA ILE A 94 -2.89 16.60 4.61
C ILE A 94 -2.28 17.93 4.18
N GLN A 95 -0.95 18.06 4.28
CA GLN A 95 -0.22 19.26 3.90
C GLN A 95 -0.32 19.53 2.40
N THR A 96 -0.18 18.51 1.56
CA THR A 96 -0.38 18.62 0.10
C THR A 96 -1.77 19.15 -0.21
N GLU A 97 -2.81 18.64 0.44
CA GLU A 97 -4.19 19.12 0.23
C GLU A 97 -4.37 20.59 0.64
N LEU A 98 -3.72 21.05 1.72
CA LEU A 98 -3.71 22.48 2.08
C LEU A 98 -3.01 23.34 1.02
N LEU A 99 -1.85 22.90 0.54
CA LEU A 99 -1.09 23.60 -0.50
C LEU A 99 -1.90 23.73 -1.80
N ILE A 100 -2.62 22.68 -2.18
CA ILE A 100 -3.52 22.70 -3.34
C ILE A 100 -4.61 23.77 -3.17
N ARG A 101 -5.21 23.89 -1.98
CA ARG A 101 -6.23 24.91 -1.68
C ARG A 101 -5.67 26.33 -1.69
N GLN A 102 -4.37 26.49 -1.45
CA GLN A 102 -3.64 27.76 -1.55
C GLN A 102 -3.23 28.09 -3.00
N GLY A 103 -3.60 27.27 -3.98
CA GLY A 103 -3.37 27.51 -5.40
C GLY A 103 -2.17 26.77 -6.00
N MET A 104 -1.51 25.88 -5.25
CA MET A 104 -0.50 24.99 -5.85
C MET A 104 -1.17 24.00 -6.81
N ARG A 105 -0.62 23.88 -8.02
CA ARG A 105 -1.12 22.90 -8.99
C ARG A 105 -0.87 21.50 -8.47
N ARG A 106 -1.90 20.65 -8.59
CA ARG A 106 -1.74 19.20 -8.44
C ARG A 106 -0.78 18.72 -9.52
N LEU A 107 0.19 17.89 -9.13
CA LEU A 107 0.84 17.04 -10.12
C LEU A 107 -0.23 16.17 -10.77
N PRO A 108 -0.19 15.95 -12.10
CA PRO A 108 -1.15 15.08 -12.75
C PRO A 108 -1.15 13.72 -12.06
N ASP A 109 -2.33 13.20 -11.73
CA ASP A 109 -2.47 11.85 -11.20
C ASP A 109 -1.82 10.90 -12.24
N SER A 110 -0.88 10.06 -11.82
CA SER A 110 0.00 9.30 -12.72
C SER A 110 -0.72 8.28 -13.61
N GLU A 111 -2.05 8.22 -13.60
CA GLU A 111 -2.83 7.43 -14.55
C GLU A 111 -2.65 7.92 -16.00
N GLU A 112 -2.35 9.20 -16.21
CA GLU A 112 -2.05 9.73 -17.56
C GLU A 112 -0.66 9.28 -18.05
N ASN A 113 0.31 9.11 -17.14
CA ASN A 113 1.65 8.59 -17.45
C ASN A 113 1.72 7.05 -17.56
N ALA A 114 0.73 6.33 -17.01
CA ALA A 114 0.62 4.87 -17.14
C ALA A 114 -0.01 4.43 -18.48
N ARG A 115 -0.52 5.38 -19.28
CA ARG A 115 -1.13 5.14 -20.60
C ARG A 115 -0.26 5.56 -21.78
N ILE A 116 0.98 5.99 -21.54
CA ILE A 116 1.94 6.20 -22.62
C ILE A 116 2.52 4.83 -22.95
N GLN A 117 1.93 4.22 -23.98
CA GLN A 117 2.41 3.03 -24.69
C GLN A 117 3.72 3.32 -25.42
#